data_AF-A0A661TYF4-F1
#
_entry.id   AF-A0A661TYF4-F1
#
_cell.length_a   1.000
_cell.length_b   1.000
_cell.length_c   1.000
_cell.angle_alpha   90.00
_cell.angle_beta   90.00
_cell.angle_gamma   90.00
#
_symmetry.space_group_name_H-M   'P 1'
#
loop_
_entity.id
_entity.type
_entity.pdbx_description
1 polymer ?
#
loop_
_entity_poly.entity_id
_entity_poly.type
_entity_poly.pdbx_seq_one_letter_code
_entity_poly.pdbx_strand_id
1 'polypeptide(L)'
;MKFIIILIVFLSYASCSPAEKGGSSSGSGSEDAGDVIDLPSPDTDGGITINEALSGRRSVRSYSESDITMEELSQLLWSAQGITSPHGFR
;
A
#
# COMPACT_ATOMS: atom_id res chain seq x y z
N MET A 1 -30.61 -14.56 19.38
CA MET A 1 -29.78 -13.49 19.98
C MET A 1 -28.56 -13.11 19.13
N LYS A 2 -27.88 -14.06 18.45
CA LYS A 2 -26.80 -13.75 17.48
C LYS A 2 -27.25 -13.15 16.14
N PHE A 3 -28.50 -13.35 15.71
CA PHE A 3 -29.05 -12.73 14.48
C PHE A 3 -29.42 -11.24 14.63
N ILE A 4 -29.74 -10.78 15.85
CA ILE A 4 -30.05 -9.36 16.13
C ILE A 4 -28.80 -8.48 16.01
N ILE A 5 -27.62 -9.02 16.36
CA ILE A 5 -26.34 -8.30 16.26
C ILE A 5 -25.94 -8.11 14.79
N ILE A 6 -26.20 -9.10 13.92
CA ILE A 6 -25.90 -9.02 12.48
C ILE A 6 -26.79 -7.98 11.77
N LEU A 7 -28.05 -7.85 12.21
CA LEU A 7 -29.02 -6.90 11.64
C LEU A 7 -28.70 -5.43 12.01
N ILE A 8 -28.16 -5.20 13.21
CA ILE A 8 -27.75 -3.85 13.67
C ILE A 8 -26.46 -3.39 12.96
N VAL A 9 -25.53 -4.30 12.67
CA VAL A 9 -24.29 -3.96 11.93
C VAL A 9 -24.59 -3.64 10.46
N PHE A 10 -25.54 -4.35 9.82
CA PHE A 10 -25.94 -4.07 8.44
C PHE A 10 -26.68 -2.73 8.26
N LEU A 11 -27.44 -2.28 9.27
CA LEU A 11 -28.12 -0.98 9.23
C LEU A 11 -27.15 0.22 9.34
N SER A 12 -25.94 0.02 9.87
CA SER A 12 -24.94 1.08 10.04
C SER A 12 -24.06 1.31 8.79
N TYR A 13 -24.07 0.39 7.82
CA TYR A 13 -23.31 0.52 6.56
C TYR A 13 -24.10 1.15 5.41
N ALA A 14 -25.39 1.45 5.61
CA ALA A 14 -26.25 2.06 4.59
C ALA A 14 -26.49 3.58 4.83
N SER A 15 -25.51 4.28 5.38
CA SER A 15 -25.46 5.75 5.39
C SER A 15 -24.16 6.24 4.79
N CYS A 16 -24.02 6.02 3.49
CA CYS A 16 -23.42 7.00 2.61
C CYS A 16 -24.18 6.92 1.27
N SER A 17 -25.14 7.81 1.09
CA SER A 17 -25.89 7.97 -0.16
C SER A 17 -24.96 8.40 -1.29
N PRO A 18 -25.16 7.92 -2.53
CA PRO A 18 -24.77 8.67 -3.71
C PRO A 18 -25.89 9.67 -4.04
N ALA A 19 -25.63 10.97 -3.85
CA ALA A 19 -26.47 12.03 -4.40
C ALA A 19 -25.86 12.46 -5.74
N GLU A 20 -26.54 12.14 -6.85
CA GLU A 20 -26.15 12.56 -8.19
C GLU A 20 -26.88 13.84 -8.66
N LYS A 21 -26.09 14.66 -9.38
CA LYS A 21 -26.40 15.68 -10.40
C LYS A 21 -26.58 17.15 -9.99
N GLY A 22 -25.66 17.96 -10.53
CA GLY A 22 -25.98 19.29 -11.07
C GLY A 22 -24.79 20.19 -11.36
N GLY A 23 -24.43 20.33 -12.65
CA GLY A 23 -24.08 21.64 -13.23
C GLY A 23 -22.64 22.16 -13.09
N SER A 24 -22.01 22.29 -14.26
CA SER A 24 -20.80 23.06 -14.59
C SER A 24 -20.48 24.27 -13.69
N SER A 25 -19.28 24.28 -13.11
CA SER A 25 -18.49 25.49 -12.94
C SER A 25 -17.03 25.17 -13.17
N SER A 26 -16.41 25.88 -14.11
CA SER A 26 -14.95 25.94 -14.27
C SER A 26 -14.35 26.43 -12.96
N GLY A 27 -13.71 25.53 -12.23
CA GLY A 27 -12.84 25.82 -11.11
C GLY A 27 -11.54 25.07 -11.34
N SER A 28 -10.49 25.81 -11.69
CA SER A 28 -9.11 25.36 -11.57
C SER A 28 -8.85 25.07 -10.09
N GLY A 29 -9.07 23.82 -9.69
CA GLY A 29 -8.59 23.25 -8.45
C GLY A 29 -7.40 22.39 -8.80
N SER A 30 -6.19 22.92 -8.62
CA SER A 30 -4.97 22.12 -8.58
C SER A 30 -5.06 21.20 -7.38
N GLU A 31 -5.61 20.00 -7.57
CA GLU A 31 -5.36 18.89 -6.67
C GLU A 31 -3.86 18.61 -6.75
N ASP A 32 -3.15 18.98 -5.69
CA ASP A 32 -1.74 18.62 -5.44
C ASP A 32 -1.68 17.09 -5.24
N ALA A 33 -1.90 16.34 -6.31
CA ALA A 33 -1.38 14.99 -6.41
C ALA A 33 0.13 15.18 -6.39
N GLY A 34 0.73 15.01 -5.20
CA GLY A 34 2.15 15.22 -4.99
C GLY A 34 3.01 14.54 -6.06
N ASP A 35 4.21 15.06 -6.26
CA ASP A 35 5.12 14.63 -7.31
C ASP A 35 5.28 13.09 -7.32
N VAL A 36 5.05 12.47 -8.48
CA VAL A 36 5.11 11.01 -8.64
C VAL A 36 6.54 10.62 -8.93
N ILE A 37 7.12 9.80 -8.05
CA ILE A 37 8.50 9.33 -8.18
C ILE A 37 8.50 7.92 -8.74
N ASP A 38 9.08 7.76 -9.94
CA ASP A 38 9.31 6.45 -10.53
C ASP A 38 10.45 5.72 -9.82
N LEU A 39 10.19 4.48 -9.40
CA LEU A 39 11.17 3.61 -8.75
C LEU A 39 11.82 2.65 -9.75
N PRO A 40 13.09 2.26 -9.56
CA PRO A 40 13.74 1.24 -10.37
C PRO A 40 13.02 -0.11 -10.21
N SER A 41 13.11 -0.99 -11.21
CA SER A 41 12.52 -2.33 -11.10
C SER A 41 13.21 -3.15 -10.00
N PRO A 42 12.46 -3.89 -9.18
CA PRO A 42 13.01 -4.76 -8.14
C PRO A 42 13.71 -5.98 -8.76
N ASP A 43 14.72 -6.51 -8.07
CA ASP A 43 15.34 -7.80 -8.36
C ASP A 43 14.49 -8.93 -7.77
N THR A 44 14.04 -9.83 -8.65
CA THR A 44 13.21 -10.99 -8.29
C THR A 44 13.96 -12.32 -8.31
N ASP A 45 15.19 -12.32 -8.83
CA ASP A 45 15.97 -13.53 -9.08
C ASP A 45 17.03 -13.75 -8.00
N GLY A 46 17.47 -12.68 -7.34
CA GLY A 46 18.51 -12.69 -6.30
C GLY A 46 18.01 -12.78 -4.85
N GLY A 47 18.95 -12.66 -3.91
CA GLY A 47 18.69 -12.54 -2.47
C GLY A 47 19.31 -13.65 -1.60
N ILE A 48 19.12 -13.52 -0.28
CA ILE A 48 19.48 -14.55 0.70
C ILE A 48 18.41 -15.62 0.77
N THR A 49 18.76 -16.81 1.26
CA THR A 49 17.76 -17.86 1.49
C THR A 49 16.80 -17.48 2.62
N ILE A 50 15.60 -18.06 2.60
CA ILE A 50 14.62 -17.86 3.67
C ILE A 50 15.15 -18.26 5.05
N ASN A 51 15.98 -19.32 5.11
CA ASN A 51 16.55 -19.80 6.37
C ASN A 51 17.56 -18.82 6.95
N GLU A 52 18.40 -18.23 6.10
CA GLU A 52 19.36 -17.18 6.51
C GLU A 52 18.62 -15.93 6.99
N ALA A 53 17.57 -15.51 6.27
CA ALA A 53 16.75 -14.36 6.64
C ALA A 53 16.10 -14.54 8.02
N LEU A 54 15.51 -15.72 8.27
CA LEU A 54 14.86 -16.04 9.55
C LEU A 54 15.87 -16.12 10.70
N SER A 55 17.03 -16.73 10.46
CA SER A 55 18.10 -16.86 11.46
C SER A 55 18.67 -15.49 11.85
N GLY A 56 18.85 -14.60 10.87
CA GLY A 56 19.46 -13.28 11.08
C GLY A 56 18.52 -12.18 11.58
N ARG A 57 17.20 -12.38 11.54
CA ARG A 57 16.22 -11.31 11.82
C ARG A 57 16.30 -10.80 13.27
N ARG A 58 16.64 -9.51 13.43
CA ARG A 58 16.65 -8.80 14.71
C ARG A 58 15.98 -7.42 14.57
N SER A 59 15.39 -6.91 15.65
CA SER A 59 14.94 -5.51 15.68
C SER A 59 16.15 -4.58 15.85
N VAL A 60 16.45 -3.81 14.81
CA VAL A 60 17.48 -2.76 14.83
C VAL A 60 16.83 -1.45 15.30
N ARG A 61 17.55 -0.67 16.13
CA ARG A 61 17.06 0.60 16.70
C ARG A 61 18.09 1.75 16.61
N SER A 62 19.15 1.54 15.86
CA SER A 62 20.20 2.51 15.57
C SER A 62 20.46 2.42 14.08
N TYR A 63 20.40 3.54 13.38
CA TYR A 63 20.49 3.63 11.91
C TYR A 63 21.66 4.53 11.52
N SER A 64 22.22 4.33 10.33
CA SER A 64 23.23 5.25 9.78
C SER A 64 22.57 6.55 9.33
N GLU A 65 23.39 7.60 9.17
CA GLU A 65 22.98 8.89 8.59
C GLU A 65 22.91 8.84 7.06
N SER A 66 23.39 7.75 6.45
CA SER A 66 23.31 7.54 5.01
C SER A 66 21.87 7.23 4.60
N ASP A 67 21.39 7.92 3.58
CA ASP A 67 20.11 7.61 2.95
C ASP A 67 20.13 6.21 2.32
N ILE A 68 18.96 5.59 2.27
CA ILE A 68 18.73 4.35 1.52
C ILE A 68 18.79 4.64 0.02
N THR A 69 19.35 3.73 -0.79
CA THR A 69 19.35 3.94 -2.24
C THR A 69 17.95 3.76 -2.83
N MET A 70 17.73 4.29 -4.04
CA MET A 70 16.43 4.15 -4.71
C MET A 70 16.15 2.67 -5.06
N GLU A 71 17.19 1.91 -5.37
CA GLU A 71 17.12 0.46 -5.61
C GLU A 71 16.73 -0.29 -4.34
N GLU A 72 17.36 0.02 -3.21
CA GLU A 72 17.04 -0.60 -1.91
C GLU A 72 15.61 -0.26 -1.46
N LEU A 73 15.19 0.99 -1.65
CA LEU A 73 13.82 1.42 -1.34
C LEU A 73 12.79 0.71 -2.22
N SER A 74 13.03 0.64 -3.53
CA SER A 74 12.16 -0.09 -4.45
C SER A 74 12.05 -1.57 -4.07
N GLN A 75 13.19 -2.21 -3.82
CA GLN A 75 13.24 -3.60 -3.41
C GLN A 75 12.45 -3.84 -2.12
N LEU A 76 12.60 -2.95 -1.13
CA LEU A 76 11.90 -3.06 0.15
C LEU A 76 10.38 -2.96 -0.02
N LEU A 77 9.91 -1.97 -0.77
CA LEU A 77 8.49 -1.74 -1.00
C LEU A 77 7.86 -2.89 -1.81
N TRP A 78 8.54 -3.38 -2.83
CA TRP A 78 8.10 -4.55 -3.59
C TRP A 78 8.11 -5.83 -2.74
N SER A 79 9.13 -6.03 -1.90
CA SER A 79 9.16 -7.19 -1.00
C SER A 79 8.03 -7.18 0.03
N ALA A 80 7.57 -5.98 0.44
CA ALA A 80 6.50 -5.83 1.41
C ALA A 80 5.10 -6.00 0.80
N GLN A 81 4.85 -5.42 -0.39
CA GLN A 81 3.52 -5.38 -1.00
C GLN A 81 3.55 -5.30 -2.54
N GLY A 82 4.61 -5.79 -3.16
CA GLY A 82 4.79 -5.79 -4.61
C GLY A 82 3.84 -6.71 -5.35
N ILE A 83 3.56 -6.37 -6.61
CA ILE A 83 2.75 -7.20 -7.50
C ILE A 83 3.65 -8.31 -8.05
N THR A 84 3.28 -9.57 -7.78
CA THR A 84 3.99 -10.77 -8.26
C THR A 84 3.27 -11.48 -9.40
N SER A 85 2.01 -11.13 -9.67
CA SER A 85 1.21 -11.64 -10.77
C SER A 85 0.31 -10.55 -11.35
N PRO A 86 0.24 -10.40 -12.68
CA PRO A 86 -0.53 -9.34 -13.34
C PRO A 86 -2.05 -9.45 -13.12
N HIS A 87 -2.54 -10.63 -12.74
CA HIS A 87 -3.96 -10.85 -12.50
C HIS A 87 -4.41 -10.48 -11.09
N GLY A 88 -3.46 -10.13 -10.20
CA GLY A 88 -3.78 -9.76 -8.83
C GLY A 88 -4.49 -10.88 -8.10
N PHE A 89 -3.72 -11.75 -7.46
CA PHE A 89 -4.26 -12.63 -6.43
C PHE A 89 -3.40 -12.34 -5.20
N ARG A 90 -4.02 -12.08 -4.07
CA ARG A 90 -3.31 -12.40 -2.83
C ARG A 90 -2.80 -13.84 -2.90
#